data_AF-A0A1G1SZX6-F1
#
_entry.id   AF-A0A1G1SZX6-F1
#
_cell.length_a   1.000
_cell.length_b   1.000
_cell.length_c   1.000
_cell.angle_alpha   90.00
_cell.angle_beta   90.00
_cell.angle_gamma   90.00
#
_symmetry.space_group_name_H-M   'P 1'
#
loop_
_entity.id
_entity.type
_entity.pdbx_description
1 polymer ?
#
loop_
_entity_poly.entity_id
_entity_poly.type
_entity_poly.pdbx_seq_one_letter_code
_entity_poly.pdbx_strand_id
1 'polypeptide(L)'
;MTEKLNFSGLPATRKKYTPAFKAKCVRQVAAGARQMDVARAQGISPALLGRWQREALKAAVPSSAERDEIKQLRAELRRVEMERDILKKVVTIFAQPPQS
;
A
#
# COMPACT_ATOMS: atom_id res chain seq x y z
N MET A 1 45.45 -29.28 23.39
CA MET A 1 45.46 -28.12 22.48
C MET A 1 44.25 -28.23 21.56
N THR A 2 43.27 -27.34 21.71
CA THR A 2 42.00 -27.36 20.97
C THR A 2 42.09 -26.44 19.75
N GLU A 3 42.21 -26.98 18.54
CA GLU A 3 42.07 -26.21 17.32
C GLU A 3 40.61 -26.18 16.88
N LYS A 4 39.91 -25.10 17.25
CA LYS A 4 38.60 -24.78 16.70
C LYS A 4 38.80 -24.19 15.31
N LEU A 5 38.53 -24.98 14.27
CA LEU A 5 38.46 -24.48 12.89
C LEU A 5 37.23 -23.57 12.75
N ASN A 6 37.47 -22.26 12.77
CA ASN A 6 36.48 -21.22 12.46
C ASN A 6 36.20 -21.19 10.94
N PHE A 7 35.11 -21.83 10.51
CA PHE A 7 34.56 -21.64 9.16
C PHE A 7 33.69 -20.38 9.10
N SER A 8 34.30 -19.20 9.16
CA SER A 8 33.62 -17.93 8.88
C SER A 8 34.20 -17.29 7.61
N GLY A 9 33.86 -17.86 6.44
CA GLY A 9 34.37 -17.34 5.16
C GLY A 9 33.50 -17.61 3.92
N LEU A 10 32.39 -18.34 4.03
CA LEU A 10 31.51 -18.59 2.88
C LEU A 10 30.43 -17.49 2.82
N PRO A 11 30.22 -16.83 1.66
CA PRO A 11 29.18 -15.81 1.53
C PRO A 11 27.81 -16.46 1.78
N ALA A 12 27.18 -16.08 2.90
CA ALA A 12 25.87 -16.60 3.27
C ALA A 12 24.86 -16.33 2.16
N THR A 13 24.34 -17.39 1.53
CA THR A 13 23.31 -17.29 0.50
C THR A 13 22.10 -16.56 1.07
N ARG A 14 21.78 -15.39 0.53
CA ARG A 14 20.70 -14.54 1.04
C ARG A 14 19.35 -15.24 0.85
N LYS A 15 18.72 -15.63 1.95
CA LYS A 15 17.36 -16.21 1.94
C LYS A 15 16.41 -15.29 1.18
N LYS A 16 15.74 -15.82 0.15
CA LYS A 16 14.72 -15.11 -0.63
C LYS A 16 13.35 -15.41 -0.02
N TYR A 17 12.52 -14.38 0.09
CA TYR A 17 11.15 -14.47 0.61
C TYR A 17 10.18 -14.03 -0.48
N THR A 18 9.06 -14.75 -0.61
CA THR A 18 8.03 -14.42 -1.61
C THR A 18 7.35 -13.10 -1.25
N PRO A 19 6.87 -12.33 -2.25
CA PRO A 19 6.14 -11.08 -2.00
C PRO A 19 4.91 -11.28 -1.09
N ALA A 20 4.16 -12.38 -1.30
CA ALA A 20 3.01 -12.73 -0.49
C ALA A 20 3.37 -12.94 0.99
N PHE A 21 4.48 -13.63 1.27
CA PHE A 21 4.97 -13.84 2.63
C PHE A 21 5.38 -12.54 3.31
N LYS A 22 6.13 -11.68 2.59
CA LYS A 22 6.50 -10.34 3.10
C LYS A 22 5.27 -9.52 3.45
N ALA A 23 4.29 -9.47 2.55
CA ALA A 23 3.04 -8.73 2.74
C ALA A 23 2.24 -9.27 3.93
N LYS A 24 2.17 -10.60 4.12
CA LYS A 24 1.54 -11.21 5.30
C LYS A 24 2.16 -10.72 6.61
N CYS A 25 3.49 -10.74 6.70
CA CYS A 25 4.20 -10.33 7.91
C CYS A 25 4.01 -8.83 8.20
N VAL A 26 4.09 -7.99 7.16
CA VAL A 26 3.87 -6.54 7.31
C VAL A 26 2.44 -6.24 7.72
N ARG A 27 1.44 -6.93 7.16
CA ARG A 27 0.02 -6.77 7.55
C ARG A 27 -0.23 -7.13 9.01
N GLN A 28 0.39 -8.19 9.53
CA GLN A 28 0.24 -8.56 10.94
C GLN A 28 0.73 -7.46 11.87
N VAL A 29 1.88 -6.86 11.56
CA VAL A 29 2.39 -5.74 12.36
C VAL A 29 1.52 -4.49 12.19
N ALA A 30 1.06 -4.20 10.97
CA ALA A 30 0.14 -3.09 10.71
C ALA A 30 -1.21 -3.25 11.45
N ALA A 31 -1.65 -4.48 11.69
CA ALA A 31 -2.84 -4.80 12.48
C ALA A 31 -2.62 -4.67 14.01
N GLY A 32 -1.44 -4.25 14.46
CA GLY A 32 -1.12 -3.99 15.86
C GLY A 32 -0.28 -5.07 16.55
N ALA A 33 0.09 -6.15 15.85
CA ALA A 33 0.98 -7.16 16.45
C ALA A 33 2.39 -6.60 16.65
N ARG A 34 3.03 -6.95 17.76
CA ARG A 34 4.41 -6.53 18.03
C ARG A 34 5.36 -7.15 17.00
N GLN A 35 6.18 -6.31 16.37
CA GLN A 35 7.15 -6.74 15.35
C GLN A 35 8.07 -7.89 15.81
N MET A 36 8.50 -7.86 17.07
CA MET A 36 9.35 -8.90 17.66
C MET A 36 8.66 -10.26 17.68
N ASP A 37 7.37 -10.28 18.03
CA ASP A 37 6.60 -11.52 18.17
C ASP A 37 6.27 -12.09 16.79
N VAL A 38 5.92 -11.24 15.83
CA VAL A 38 5.73 -11.65 14.43
C VAL A 38 7.03 -12.19 13.84
N ALA A 39 8.16 -11.53 14.07
CA ALA A 39 9.45 -11.97 13.57
C ALA A 39 9.85 -13.34 14.15
N ARG A 40 9.65 -13.53 15.46
CA ARG A 40 9.91 -14.81 16.14
C ARG A 40 8.99 -15.91 15.61
N ALA A 41 7.68 -15.66 15.51
CA ALA A 41 6.69 -16.63 15.02
C ALA A 41 6.95 -17.08 13.57
N GLN A 42 7.49 -16.18 12.74
CA GLN A 42 7.79 -16.46 11.33
C GLN A 42 9.25 -16.86 11.08
N GLY A 43 10.07 -16.97 12.13
CA GLY A 43 11.48 -17.38 12.02
C GLY A 43 12.36 -16.40 11.23
N ILE A 44 12.02 -15.11 11.24
CA ILE A 44 12.77 -14.05 10.53
C ILE A 44 13.42 -13.08 11.52
N SER A 45 14.45 -12.37 11.04
CA SER A 45 15.05 -11.29 11.84
C SER A 45 14.07 -10.13 12.00
N PRO A 46 13.90 -9.56 13.21
CA PRO A 46 13.11 -8.35 13.41
C PRO A 46 13.59 -7.18 12.56
N ALA A 47 14.91 -7.04 12.34
CA ALA A 47 15.46 -5.98 11.51
C ALA A 47 15.03 -6.11 10.03
N LEU A 48 14.92 -7.34 9.53
CA LEU A 48 14.42 -7.62 8.19
C LEU A 48 12.95 -7.24 8.05
N LEU A 49 12.12 -7.59 9.04
CA LEU A 49 10.71 -7.21 9.07
C LEU A 49 10.54 -5.69 9.13
N GLY A 50 11.35 -4.99 9.93
CA GLY A 50 11.35 -3.53 9.98
C GLY A 50 11.78 -2.88 8.66
N ARG A 51 12.70 -3.50 7.91
CA ARG A 51 13.04 -3.07 6.54
C ARG A 51 11.83 -3.19 5.61
N TRP A 52 11.10 -4.31 5.66
CA TRP A 52 9.91 -4.50 4.81
C TRP A 52 8.78 -3.53 5.16
N GLN A 53 8.58 -3.18 6.44
CA GLN A 53 7.61 -2.15 6.82
C GLN A 53 7.95 -0.79 6.21
N ARG A 54 9.22 -0.37 6.25
CA ARG A 54 9.66 0.89 5.62
C ARG A 54 9.49 0.88 4.10
N GLU A 55 9.79 -0.24 3.46
CA GLU A 55 9.56 -0.41 2.02
C GLU A 55 8.07 -0.34 1.67
N ALA A 56 7.21 -1.00 2.46
CA ALA A 56 5.77 -0.95 2.28
C ALA A 56 5.21 0.46 2.50
N LEU A 57 5.68 1.18 3.51
CA LEU A 57 5.28 2.57 3.76
C LEU A 57 5.71 3.49 2.62
N LYS A 58 6.93 3.32 2.09
CA LYS A 58 7.41 4.09 0.94
C LYS A 58 6.58 3.80 -0.31
N ALA A 59 6.17 2.56 -0.52
CA ALA A 59 5.31 2.17 -1.65
C ALA A 59 3.85 2.66 -1.48
N ALA A 60 3.38 2.87 -0.26
CA ALA A 60 2.04 3.38 0.01
C ALA A 60 1.92 4.90 -0.22
N VAL A 61 3.04 5.63 -0.25
CA VAL A 61 3.05 7.07 -0.55
C VAL A 61 3.06 7.25 -2.07
N PRO A 62 2.01 7.85 -2.67
CA PRO A 62 2.00 8.11 -4.10
C PRO A 62 3.16 9.02 -4.48
N SER A 63 3.80 8.72 -5.60
CA SER A 63 4.80 9.57 -6.23
C SER A 63 4.21 10.92 -6.65
N SER A 64 5.05 11.90 -6.98
CA SER A 64 4.57 13.22 -7.44
C SER A 64 3.68 13.08 -8.67
N ALA A 65 4.09 12.26 -9.64
CA ALA A 65 3.34 12.02 -10.86
C ALA A 65 1.96 11.41 -10.58
N GLU A 66 1.90 10.38 -9.71
CA GLU A 66 0.62 9.78 -9.31
C GLU A 66 -0.28 10.79 -8.57
N ARG A 67 0.28 11.70 -7.76
CA ARG A 67 -0.51 12.76 -7.11
C ARG A 67 -1.09 13.75 -8.11
N ASP A 68 -0.31 14.15 -9.10
CA ASP A 68 -0.75 15.06 -10.16
C ASP A 68 -1.86 14.42 -10.99
N GLU A 69 -1.70 13.15 -11.34
CA GLU A 69 -2.73 12.38 -12.04
C GLU A 69 -4.01 12.26 -11.19
N ILE A 70 -3.90 11.93 -9.90
CA ILE A 70 -5.04 11.92 -8.97
C ILE A 70 -5.74 13.28 -8.94
N LYS A 71 -4.99 14.38 -8.95
CA LYS A 71 -5.55 15.73 -8.96
C LYS A 71 -6.32 16.02 -10.25
N GLN A 72 -5.77 15.64 -11.40
CA GLN A 72 -6.43 15.79 -12.70
C GLN A 72 -7.70 14.94 -12.79
N LEU A 73 -7.63 13.67 -12.41
CA LEU A 73 -8.77 12.76 -12.39
C LEU A 73 -9.90 13.28 -11.49
N ARG A 74 -9.56 13.83 -10.31
CA ARG A 74 -10.54 14.46 -9.43
C ARG A 74 -11.16 15.73 -10.03
N ALA A 75 -10.40 16.48 -10.82
CA ALA A 75 -10.92 17.67 -11.50
C ALA A 75 -11.92 17.26 -12.60
N GLU A 76 -11.58 16.26 -13.41
CA GLU A 76 -12.48 15.75 -14.45
C GLU A 76 -13.73 15.12 -13.85
N LEU A 77 -13.59 14.35 -12.76
CA LEU A 77 -14.75 13.78 -12.06
C LEU A 77 -15.74 14.87 -11.64
N ARG A 78 -15.25 15.96 -11.03
CA ARG A 78 -16.11 17.10 -10.64
C ARG A 78 -16.78 17.76 -11.84
N ARG A 79 -16.07 17.89 -12.97
CA ARG A 79 -16.60 18.45 -14.21
C ARG A 79 -17.75 17.59 -14.74
N VAL A 80 -17.55 16.28 -14.83
CA VAL A 80 -18.56 15.32 -15.29
C VAL A 80 -19.76 15.27 -14.34
N GLU A 81 -19.55 15.32 -13.03
CA GLU A 81 -20.62 15.37 -12.03
C GLU A 81 -21.48 16.64 -12.20
N MET A 82 -20.84 17.79 -12.43
CA MET A 82 -21.54 19.06 -12.69
C MET A 82 -22.39 18.99 -13.96
N GLU A 83 -21.81 18.49 -15.07
CA GLU A 83 -22.53 18.35 -16.35
C GLU A 83 -23.77 17.44 -16.17
N ARG A 84 -23.60 16.30 -15.50
CA ARG A 84 -24.71 15.39 -15.17
C ARG A 84 -25.78 16.09 -14.36
N ASP A 85 -25.40 16.87 -13.34
CA ASP A 85 -26.36 17.52 -12.45
C ASP A 85 -27.11 18.66 -13.13
N ILE A 86 -26.47 19.38 -14.07
CA ILE A 86 -27.14 20.34 -14.94
C ILE A 86 -28.18 19.63 -15.82
N LEU A 87 -27.79 18.55 -16.49
CA LEU A 87 -28.70 17.79 -17.35
C LEU A 87 -29.91 17.24 -16.57
N LYS A 88 -29.67 16.73 -15.36
CA LYS A 88 -30.77 16.28 -14.46
C LYS A 88 -31.75 17.42 -14.15
N LYS A 89 -31.24 18.61 -13.78
CA LYS A 89 -32.09 19.79 -13.50
C LYS A 89 -32.94 20.16 -14.70
N VAL A 90 -32.34 20.16 -15.89
CA VAL A 90 -33.02 20.47 -17.15
C VAL A 90 -34.14 19.49 -17.42
N VAL A 91 -33.88 18.18 -17.33
CA VAL A 91 -34.90 17.13 -17.50
C VAL A 91 -36.06 17.31 -16.51
N THR A 92 -35.78 17.61 -15.24
CA THR A 92 -36.82 17.84 -14.23
C THR A 92 -37.74 19.01 -14.59
N ILE A 93 -37.18 20.13 -15.07
CA ILE A 93 -37.96 21.30 -15.49
C ILE A 93 -38.86 20.95 -16.67
N PHE A 94 -38.33 20.24 -17.67
CA PHE A 94 -39.10 19.84 -18.86
C PHE A 94 -40.14 18.73 -18.59
N ALA A 95 -39.97 17.95 -17.53
CA ALA A 95 -40.91 16.91 -17.13
C ALA A 95 -42.06 17.42 -16.22
N GLN A 96 -42.02 18.67 -15.74
CA GLN A 96 -43.13 19.26 -14.98
C GLN A 96 -44.25 19.72 -15.94
N PRO A 97 -45.51 19.31 -15.71
CA PRO A 97 -46.64 19.80 -16.51
C PRO A 97 -46.84 21.31 -16.28
N PRO A 98 -47.29 22.06 -17.31
CA PRO A 98 -47.54 23.49 -17.19
C PRO A 98 -48.56 23.74 -16.08
N GLN A 99 -48.19 24.56 -15.10
CA GLN A 99 -49.11 25.00 -14.06
C GLN A 99 -50.17 25.87 -14.74
N SER A 100 -51.40 25.34 -14.80
CA SER A 100 -52.59 26.00 -15.37
C SER A 100 -53.31 26.79 -14.30
#